data_AF-A0AAU6WMU3-F1
#
_entry.id   AF-A0AAU6WMU3-F1
#
_cell.length_a   1.000
_cell.length_b   1.000
_cell.length_c   1.000
_cell.angle_alpha   90.00
_cell.angle_beta   90.00
_cell.angle_gamma   90.00
#
_symmetry.space_group_name_H-M   'P 1'
#
loop_
_entity.id
_entity.type
_entity.pdbx_description
1 polymer ?
#
loop_
_entity_poly.entity_id
_entity_poly.type
_entity_poly.pdbx_seq_one_letter_code
_entity_poly.pdbx_strand_id
1 'polypeptide(L)'
;MCRKLIALLLFIVTIQVTKAQNEFITVWKPGNVQPYAYDGIPVNSTGNQIWLPTEGINYQITWEEIGYPSHTGILSGVISGYHILVDFGTSLNPDPANATYRVKVESGSGSFHRIRFTDWDLFPVGNGIIGDSHKILLVEQWGETQWSSMRQAFQGCNLMNITATDLPRLASVSDFSLCLPIVPVLPETLRLTIGTYLL
;
A
#
# COMPACT_ATOMS: atom_id res chain seq x y z
N MET A 1 16.38 8.49 -62.71
CA MET A 1 15.56 7.44 -62.06
C MET A 1 15.81 7.47 -60.56
N CYS A 2 14.94 8.10 -59.76
CA CYS A 2 14.99 8.03 -58.29
C CYS A 2 13.84 7.15 -57.80
N ARG A 3 14.16 5.99 -57.23
CA ARG A 3 13.18 5.11 -56.56
C ARG A 3 12.89 5.66 -55.17
N LYS A 4 11.65 6.10 -54.93
CA LYS A 4 11.15 6.44 -53.59
C LYS A 4 10.85 5.13 -52.85
N LEU A 5 11.58 4.83 -51.77
CA LEU A 5 11.15 3.85 -50.78
C LEU A 5 10.11 4.52 -49.87
N ILE A 6 8.89 3.99 -49.83
CA ILE A 6 7.87 4.34 -48.85
C ILE A 6 8.07 3.40 -47.66
N ALA A 7 8.56 3.94 -46.53
CA ALA A 7 8.63 3.18 -45.28
C ALA A 7 7.21 3.12 -44.68
N LEU A 8 6.63 1.92 -44.66
CA LEU A 8 5.35 1.64 -44.02
C LEU A 8 5.58 1.54 -42.50
N LEU A 9 5.21 2.57 -41.75
CA LEU A 9 5.20 2.57 -40.29
C LEU A 9 4.03 1.71 -39.80
N LEU A 10 4.31 0.46 -39.45
CA LEU A 10 3.40 -0.42 -38.72
C LEU A 10 3.24 0.11 -37.29
N PHE A 11 2.15 0.82 -37.01
CA PHE A 11 1.78 1.19 -35.66
C PHE A 11 1.18 -0.05 -34.97
N ILE A 12 2.04 -0.83 -34.31
CA ILE A 12 1.60 -1.95 -33.49
C ILE A 12 0.98 -1.36 -32.22
N VAL A 13 -0.36 -1.26 -32.20
CA VAL A 13 -1.10 -1.01 -30.96
C VAL A 13 -1.03 -2.29 -30.16
N THR A 14 -0.05 -2.40 -29.25
CA THR A 14 -0.06 -3.48 -28.25
C THR A 14 -1.19 -3.17 -27.29
N ILE A 15 -2.29 -3.93 -27.40
CA ILE A 15 -3.29 -4.00 -26.34
C ILE A 15 -2.60 -4.73 -25.18
N GLN A 16 -2.03 -3.97 -24.26
CA GLN A 16 -1.52 -4.49 -23.00
C GLN A 16 -2.75 -4.88 -22.18
N VAL A 17 -3.16 -6.15 -22.25
CA VAL A 17 -4.02 -6.72 -21.22
C VAL A 17 -3.13 -6.79 -19.99
N THR A 18 -3.19 -5.76 -19.13
CA THR A 18 -2.57 -5.80 -17.82
C THR A 18 -3.23 -6.94 -17.07
N LYS A 19 -2.55 -8.09 -16.98
CA LYS A 19 -2.85 -9.04 -15.91
C LYS A 19 -2.77 -8.26 -14.60
N ALA A 20 -3.71 -8.52 -13.67
CA ALA A 20 -3.55 -8.05 -12.31
C ALA A 20 -2.17 -8.50 -11.83
N GLN A 21 -1.35 -7.55 -11.37
CA GLN A 21 -0.10 -7.90 -10.72
C GLN A 21 -0.44 -8.50 -9.34
N ASN A 22 0.32 -9.49 -8.90
CA ASN A 22 0.04 -10.22 -7.66
C ASN A 22 0.14 -9.31 -6.43
N GLU A 23 0.96 -8.26 -6.53
CA GLU A 23 1.34 -7.42 -5.40
C GLU A 23 0.21 -6.46 -4.99
N PHE A 24 0.09 -6.23 -3.69
CA PHE A 24 -0.58 -5.06 -3.14
C PHE A 24 0.38 -3.86 -3.23
N ILE A 25 -0.04 -2.77 -3.89
CA ILE A 25 0.82 -1.63 -4.22
C ILE A 25 0.31 -0.36 -3.57
N THR A 26 1.21 0.31 -2.84
CA THR A 26 0.95 1.58 -2.16
C THR A 26 2.05 2.59 -2.44
N VAL A 27 1.74 3.88 -2.29
CA VAL A 27 2.72 4.96 -2.36
C VAL A 27 2.83 5.65 -1.01
N TRP A 28 4.06 5.89 -0.58
CA TRP A 28 4.38 6.48 0.71
C TRP A 28 5.27 7.71 0.56
N LYS A 29 5.11 8.67 1.45
CA LYS A 29 5.95 9.86 1.60
C LYS A 29 6.51 9.91 3.03
N PRO A 30 7.71 9.34 3.25
CA PRO A 30 8.29 9.21 4.59
C PRO A 30 8.57 10.56 5.28
N GLY A 31 8.77 11.62 4.49
CA GLY A 31 8.94 12.99 4.97
C GLY A 31 7.68 13.66 5.54
N ASN A 32 6.50 13.06 5.41
CA ASN A 32 5.29 13.60 6.04
C ASN A 32 5.38 13.48 7.57
N VAL A 33 4.93 14.53 8.27
CA VAL A 33 4.86 14.54 9.73
C VAL A 33 3.65 13.74 10.19
N GLN A 34 3.88 12.84 11.13
CA GLN A 34 2.82 12.20 11.89
C GLN A 34 2.43 13.09 13.08
N PRO A 35 1.19 13.59 13.15
CA PRO A 35 0.78 14.56 14.15
C PRO A 35 0.53 13.97 15.54
N TYR A 36 0.48 12.65 15.66
CA TYR A 36 0.19 11.94 16.91
C TYR A 36 1.39 11.09 17.34
N ALA A 37 1.69 11.08 18.64
CA ALA A 37 2.63 10.11 19.21
C ALA A 37 2.02 8.71 19.10
N TYR A 38 2.79 7.71 18.68
CA TYR A 38 2.27 6.36 18.51
C TYR A 38 2.17 5.63 19.85
N ASP A 39 1.04 4.97 20.12
CA ASP A 39 0.94 4.12 21.32
C ASP A 39 1.51 2.72 21.07
N GLY A 40 1.36 2.20 19.85
CA GLY A 40 1.77 0.85 19.52
C GLY A 40 3.07 0.74 18.74
N ILE A 41 3.84 1.82 18.63
CA ILE A 41 5.12 1.82 17.89
C ILE A 41 6.27 2.16 18.87
N PRO A 42 7.37 1.37 18.89
CA PRO A 42 8.46 1.58 19.85
C PRO A 42 9.21 2.91 19.68
N VAL A 43 9.35 3.38 18.44
CA VAL A 43 10.11 4.60 18.09
C VAL A 43 9.47 5.34 16.92
N ASN A 44 9.55 6.66 16.93
CA ASN A 44 9.08 7.46 15.79
C ASN A 44 9.92 7.17 14.54
N SER A 45 9.26 6.90 13.42
CA SER A 45 9.92 6.75 12.13
C SER A 45 10.49 8.08 11.63
N THR A 46 11.69 8.04 11.06
CA THR A 46 12.36 9.23 10.48
C THR A 46 11.78 9.63 9.12
N GLY A 47 12.33 10.69 8.53
CA GLY A 47 11.97 11.18 7.19
C GLY A 47 12.31 10.23 6.03
N ASN A 48 12.99 9.11 6.29
CA ASN A 48 13.32 8.05 5.32
C ASN A 48 12.77 6.68 5.73
N GLN A 49 11.87 6.64 6.72
CA GLN A 49 11.33 5.40 7.26
C GLN A 49 9.81 5.44 7.34
N ILE A 50 9.20 4.26 7.25
CA ILE A 50 7.81 4.04 7.58
C ILE A 50 7.64 2.84 8.49
N TRP A 51 6.70 2.92 9.42
CA TRP A 51 6.09 1.75 10.04
C TRP A 51 4.94 1.27 9.18
N LEU A 52 5.18 0.21 8.41
CA LEU A 52 4.23 -0.42 7.51
C LEU A 52 3.41 -1.45 8.30
N PRO A 53 2.08 -1.25 8.49
CA PRO A 53 1.31 -2.06 9.41
C PRO A 53 0.65 -3.26 8.73
N THR A 54 1.48 -4.16 8.19
CA THR A 54 1.07 -5.36 7.47
C THR A 54 1.18 -6.60 8.35
N GLU A 55 0.25 -7.55 8.22
CA GLU A 55 0.30 -8.83 8.94
C GLU A 55 0.46 -10.00 7.95
N GLY A 56 1.33 -10.94 8.32
CA GLY A 56 1.68 -12.08 7.49
C GLY A 56 2.93 -12.83 7.94
N ILE A 57 3.21 -13.93 7.26
CA ILE A 57 4.38 -14.77 7.48
C ILE A 57 5.06 -15.09 6.15
N ASN A 58 6.39 -15.01 6.11
CA ASN A 58 7.21 -15.34 4.94
C ASN A 58 6.78 -14.62 3.65
N TYR A 59 6.29 -13.39 3.75
CA TYR A 59 5.94 -12.57 2.60
C TYR A 59 7.12 -11.66 2.19
N GLN A 60 7.03 -11.01 1.04
CA GLN A 60 8.07 -10.11 0.53
C GLN A 60 7.53 -8.69 0.45
N ILE A 61 8.39 -7.73 0.78
CA ILE A 61 8.19 -6.30 0.51
C ILE A 61 9.30 -5.86 -0.43
N THR A 62 8.93 -5.24 -1.54
CA THR A 62 9.87 -4.53 -2.41
C THR A 62 9.50 -3.05 -2.46
N TRP A 63 10.49 -2.19 -2.68
CA TRP A 63 10.23 -0.77 -2.84
C TRP A 63 11.19 -0.13 -3.84
N GLU A 64 10.71 0.93 -4.46
CA GLU A 64 11.48 1.81 -5.35
C GLU A 64 11.18 3.28 -5.00
N GLU A 65 12.19 4.14 -5.10
CA GLU A 65 11.98 5.58 -5.04
C GLU A 65 11.41 6.08 -6.38
N ILE A 66 10.28 6.77 -6.32
CA ILE A 66 9.58 7.24 -7.51
C ILE A 66 10.41 8.34 -8.19
N GLY A 67 10.75 8.11 -9.46
CA GLY A 67 11.63 8.98 -10.25
C GLY A 67 13.12 8.61 -10.16
N TYR A 68 13.50 7.69 -9.28
CA TYR A 68 14.89 7.27 -9.05
C TYR A 68 15.00 5.73 -9.00
N PRO A 69 14.86 5.03 -10.14
CA PRO A 69 14.72 3.56 -10.20
C PRO A 69 15.98 2.78 -9.77
N SER A 70 17.12 3.44 -9.61
CA SER A 70 18.32 2.83 -9.02
C SER A 70 18.25 2.74 -7.48
N HIS A 71 17.33 3.46 -6.84
CA HIS A 71 17.13 3.44 -5.41
C HIS A 71 15.97 2.52 -5.07
N THR A 72 16.32 1.31 -4.66
CA THR A 72 15.37 0.22 -4.42
C THR A 72 15.81 -0.63 -3.25
N GLY A 73 14.88 -1.38 -2.68
CA GLY A 73 15.19 -2.38 -1.65
C GLY A 73 14.22 -3.53 -1.64
N ILE A 74 14.64 -4.60 -0.96
CA ILE A 74 13.89 -5.85 -0.81
C ILE A 74 13.99 -6.31 0.64
N LEU A 75 12.85 -6.62 1.24
CA LEU A 75 12.73 -7.33 2.52
C LEU A 75 12.07 -8.68 2.22
N SER A 76 12.85 -9.76 2.30
CA SER A 76 12.38 -11.13 2.05
C SER A 76 12.13 -11.87 3.35
N GLY A 77 11.18 -12.81 3.33
CA GLY A 77 10.89 -13.65 4.49
C GLY A 77 10.31 -12.88 5.66
N VAL A 78 9.54 -11.82 5.38
CA VAL A 78 8.98 -10.94 6.39
C VAL A 78 7.96 -11.70 7.24
N ILE A 79 8.09 -11.57 8.55
CA ILE A 79 7.12 -12.04 9.54
C ILE A 79 6.69 -10.82 10.35
N SER A 80 5.41 -10.47 10.29
CA SER A 80 4.85 -9.38 11.07
C SER A 80 3.46 -9.72 11.56
N GLY A 81 3.20 -9.45 12.83
CA GLY A 81 1.87 -9.56 13.44
C GLY A 81 1.15 -8.22 13.59
N TYR A 82 1.84 -7.08 13.40
CA TYR A 82 1.29 -5.74 13.62
C TYR A 82 1.87 -4.74 12.61
N HIS A 83 3.18 -4.59 12.62
CA HIS A 83 3.91 -3.65 11.77
C HIS A 83 5.36 -4.08 11.56
N ILE A 84 6.00 -3.49 10.56
CA ILE A 84 7.43 -3.62 10.29
C ILE A 84 8.00 -2.25 9.91
N LEU A 85 9.20 -1.94 10.40
CA LEU A 85 9.92 -0.74 9.98
C LEU A 85 10.55 -0.99 8.62
N VAL A 86 10.18 -0.20 7.64
CA VAL A 86 10.85 -0.14 6.33
C VAL A 86 11.75 1.09 6.34
N ASP A 87 13.05 0.86 6.19
CA ASP A 87 14.04 1.92 6.01
C ASP A 87 14.41 2.02 4.54
N PHE A 88 14.12 3.17 3.95
CA PHE A 88 14.41 3.44 2.55
C PHE A 88 15.85 3.90 2.33
N GLY A 89 16.65 4.13 3.37
CA GLY A 89 18.00 4.66 3.24
C GLY A 89 18.04 6.13 2.81
N THR A 90 19.18 6.59 2.32
CA THR A 90 19.37 7.97 1.87
C THR A 90 18.74 8.17 0.49
N SER A 91 17.67 8.95 0.42
CA SER A 91 16.99 9.34 -0.82
C SER A 91 17.94 9.90 -1.88
N LEU A 92 17.68 9.59 -3.14
CA LEU A 92 18.35 10.19 -4.30
C LEU A 92 17.63 11.44 -4.82
N ASN A 93 16.45 11.76 -4.28
CA ASN A 93 15.75 13.00 -4.57
C ASN A 93 16.56 14.20 -4.05
N PRO A 94 16.85 15.22 -4.88
CA PRO A 94 17.51 16.46 -4.46
C PRO A 94 16.79 17.19 -3.31
N ASP A 95 15.49 16.95 -3.13
CA ASP A 95 14.72 17.35 -1.96
C ASP A 95 14.18 16.11 -1.23
N PRO A 96 14.96 15.54 -0.28
CA PRO A 96 14.60 14.31 0.42
C PRO A 96 13.26 14.39 1.17
N ALA A 97 12.83 15.58 1.61
CA ALA A 97 11.54 15.76 2.28
C ALA A 97 10.34 15.50 1.34
N ASN A 98 10.58 15.58 0.04
CA ASN A 98 9.61 15.32 -1.02
C ASN A 98 9.79 13.95 -1.69
N ALA A 99 10.70 13.10 -1.20
CA ALA A 99 10.85 11.73 -1.68
C ALA A 99 9.56 10.92 -1.47
N THR A 100 9.21 10.14 -2.49
CA THR A 100 8.07 9.21 -2.43
C THR A 100 8.51 7.83 -2.90
N TYR A 101 7.92 6.80 -2.32
CA TYR A 101 8.32 5.42 -2.52
C TYR A 101 7.10 4.60 -2.89
N ARG A 102 7.23 3.81 -3.96
CA ARG A 102 6.25 2.78 -4.29
C ARG A 102 6.64 1.53 -3.54
N VAL A 103 5.76 1.08 -2.67
CA VAL A 103 5.94 -0.12 -1.83
C VAL A 103 5.00 -1.20 -2.36
N LYS A 104 5.56 -2.37 -2.65
CA LYS A 104 4.84 -3.54 -3.13
C LYS A 104 4.96 -4.65 -2.10
N VAL A 105 3.83 -5.27 -1.77
CA VAL A 105 3.76 -6.39 -0.84
C VAL A 105 3.18 -7.58 -1.56
N GLU A 106 3.92 -8.69 -1.58
CA GLU A 106 3.45 -9.94 -2.18
C GLU A 106 3.57 -11.09 -1.20
N SER A 107 2.60 -12.02 -1.25
CA SER A 107 2.64 -13.21 -0.40
C SER A 107 3.80 -14.14 -0.74
N GLY A 108 4.24 -14.18 -2.02
CA GLY A 108 5.22 -15.16 -2.48
C GLY A 108 4.78 -16.58 -2.16
N SER A 109 5.64 -17.35 -1.48
CA SER A 109 5.30 -18.68 -0.93
C SER A 109 4.74 -18.64 0.49
N GLY A 110 4.69 -17.46 1.12
CA GLY A 110 4.11 -17.22 2.43
C GLY A 110 2.68 -16.68 2.35
N SER A 111 2.34 -15.82 3.29
CA SER A 111 1.03 -15.19 3.39
C SER A 111 1.19 -13.73 3.79
N PHE A 112 0.61 -12.84 3.00
CA PHE A 112 0.26 -11.48 3.37
C PHE A 112 -1.27 -11.36 3.29
N HIS A 113 -1.92 -10.93 4.38
CA HIS A 113 -3.38 -11.04 4.45
C HIS A 113 -4.09 -9.88 5.17
N ARG A 114 -3.36 -8.89 5.70
CA ARG A 114 -3.98 -7.78 6.43
C ARG A 114 -3.10 -6.54 6.45
N ILE A 115 -3.74 -5.38 6.41
CA ILE A 115 -3.15 -4.08 6.69
C ILE A 115 -4.03 -3.37 7.71
N ARG A 116 -3.45 -2.83 8.78
CA ARG A 116 -4.21 -2.28 9.90
C ARG A 116 -3.48 -1.14 10.60
N PHE A 117 -3.97 0.08 10.46
CA PHE A 117 -3.25 1.25 10.98
C PHE A 117 -3.48 1.53 12.47
N THR A 118 -4.50 0.90 13.06
CA THR A 118 -4.83 1.03 14.48
C THR A 118 -5.15 -0.31 15.13
N ASP A 119 -4.88 -0.43 16.43
CA ASP A 119 -5.25 -1.59 17.25
C ASP A 119 -5.83 -1.14 18.59
N TRP A 120 -7.13 -0.86 18.58
CA TRP A 120 -7.91 -0.53 19.78
C TRP A 120 -8.07 -1.69 20.76
N ASP A 121 -7.81 -2.93 20.35
CA ASP A 121 -7.89 -4.09 21.26
C ASP A 121 -6.62 -4.16 22.12
N LEU A 122 -5.45 -3.89 21.52
CA LEU A 122 -4.17 -3.87 22.24
C LEU A 122 -3.87 -2.53 22.91
N PHE A 123 -4.31 -1.43 22.32
CA PHE A 123 -4.07 -0.07 22.82
C PHE A 123 -5.40 0.64 23.07
N PRO A 124 -6.18 0.17 24.07
CA PRO A 124 -7.52 0.69 24.34
C PRO A 124 -7.51 2.09 24.98
N VAL A 125 -6.35 2.54 25.48
CA VAL A 125 -6.14 3.86 26.08
C VAL A 125 -5.10 4.58 25.25
N GLY A 126 -5.53 5.59 24.48
CA GLY A 126 -4.66 6.35 23.58
C GLY A 126 -5.31 6.65 22.22
N ASN A 127 -4.51 6.80 21.17
CA ASN A 127 -4.93 6.84 19.77
C ASN A 127 -4.87 5.46 19.06
N GLY A 128 -4.21 4.48 19.67
CA GLY A 128 -4.15 3.11 19.18
C GLY A 128 -3.45 2.94 17.82
N ILE A 129 -2.68 3.92 17.35
CA ILE A 129 -1.99 3.88 16.06
C ILE A 129 -0.80 2.91 16.13
N ILE A 130 -0.72 2.02 15.15
CA ILE A 130 0.33 1.01 15.01
C ILE A 130 1.09 1.09 13.67
N GLY A 131 0.82 2.11 12.85
CA GLY A 131 1.53 2.36 11.60
C GLY A 131 1.44 3.82 11.14
N ASP A 132 2.24 4.18 10.14
CA ASP A 132 2.38 5.58 9.71
C ASP A 132 1.23 6.07 8.81
N SER A 133 0.04 6.21 9.39
CA SER A 133 -1.20 6.67 8.74
C SER A 133 -1.12 7.98 7.95
N HIS A 134 -0.24 8.93 8.32
CA HIS A 134 -0.05 10.18 7.56
C HIS A 134 1.06 10.11 6.50
N LYS A 135 1.82 9.01 6.44
CA LYS A 135 2.89 8.81 5.45
C LYS A 135 2.41 8.01 4.24
N ILE A 136 1.32 7.25 4.33
CA ILE A 136 0.69 6.64 3.16
C ILE A 136 -0.08 7.69 2.34
N LEU A 137 0.14 7.69 1.02
CA LEU A 137 -0.50 8.61 0.08
C LEU A 137 -1.50 7.91 -0.83
N LEU A 138 -1.17 6.72 -1.33
CA LEU A 138 -2.01 6.03 -2.31
C LEU A 138 -2.11 4.53 -2.04
N VAL A 139 -3.28 3.97 -2.33
CA VAL A 139 -3.42 2.56 -2.75
C VAL A 139 -3.53 2.57 -4.27
N GLU A 140 -2.47 2.12 -4.95
CA GLU A 140 -2.40 2.07 -6.42
C GLU A 140 -2.91 0.73 -6.97
N GLN A 141 -2.88 -0.34 -6.18
CA GLN A 141 -3.36 -1.66 -6.60
C GLN A 141 -3.68 -2.56 -5.40
N TRP A 142 -4.77 -3.32 -5.48
CA TRP A 142 -5.13 -4.33 -4.47
C TRP A 142 -4.41 -5.67 -4.67
N GLY A 143 -4.21 -6.05 -5.93
CA GLY A 143 -3.56 -7.28 -6.35
C GLY A 143 -4.37 -8.53 -6.05
N GLU A 144 -3.68 -9.66 -5.94
CA GLU A 144 -4.33 -10.96 -5.68
C GLU A 144 -4.40 -11.31 -4.18
N THR A 145 -4.04 -10.36 -3.30
CA THR A 145 -4.06 -10.53 -1.83
C THR A 145 -5.41 -11.03 -1.35
N GLN A 146 -5.40 -12.18 -0.65
CA GLN A 146 -6.58 -12.73 0.01
C GLN A 146 -6.67 -12.14 1.41
N TRP A 147 -7.50 -11.10 1.55
CA TRP A 147 -7.66 -10.41 2.82
C TRP A 147 -8.43 -11.27 3.82
N SER A 148 -7.88 -11.43 5.02
CA SER A 148 -8.54 -12.16 6.11
C SER A 148 -9.40 -11.25 6.98
N SER A 149 -9.01 -9.97 7.10
CA SER A 149 -9.76 -8.94 7.81
C SER A 149 -9.44 -7.56 7.24
N MET A 150 -10.44 -6.69 7.16
CA MET A 150 -10.28 -5.26 6.90
C MET A 150 -10.54 -4.42 8.15
N ARG A 151 -10.75 -5.05 9.32
CA ARG A 151 -10.95 -4.34 10.58
C ARG A 151 -9.79 -3.39 10.82
N GLN A 152 -10.10 -2.12 11.05
CA GLN A 152 -9.13 -1.04 11.31
C GLN A 152 -8.15 -0.79 10.14
N ALA A 153 -8.44 -1.32 8.94
CA ALA A 153 -7.67 -1.02 7.75
C ALA A 153 -7.79 0.47 7.40
N PHE A 154 -6.64 1.09 7.16
CA PHE A 154 -6.51 2.51 6.84
C PHE A 154 -7.11 3.49 7.85
N GLN A 155 -7.50 3.07 9.06
CA GLN A 155 -8.04 3.98 10.07
C GLN A 155 -7.06 5.14 10.34
N GLY A 156 -7.54 6.38 10.28
CA GLY A 156 -6.71 7.58 10.49
C GLY A 156 -5.81 7.99 9.31
N CYS A 157 -5.87 7.29 8.17
CA CYS A 157 -5.11 7.63 6.96
C CYS A 157 -5.77 8.78 6.17
N ASN A 158 -5.81 9.97 6.77
CA ASN A 158 -6.58 11.10 6.23
C ASN A 158 -5.96 11.76 4.98
N LEU A 159 -4.68 11.52 4.71
CA LEU A 159 -3.97 12.05 3.53
C LEU A 159 -3.98 11.08 2.34
N MET A 160 -4.52 9.87 2.54
CA MET A 160 -4.48 8.81 1.55
C MET A 160 -5.65 8.94 0.56
N ASN A 161 -5.39 8.56 -0.70
CA ASN A 161 -6.41 8.31 -1.70
C ASN A 161 -6.29 6.89 -2.28
N ILE A 162 -7.33 6.41 -2.97
CA ILE A 162 -7.31 5.12 -3.68
C ILE A 162 -7.40 5.41 -5.17
N THR A 163 -6.35 5.04 -5.91
CA THR A 163 -6.28 5.14 -7.38
C THR A 163 -6.33 3.78 -8.06
N ALA A 164 -6.32 2.70 -7.26
CA ALA A 164 -6.50 1.33 -7.71
C ALA A 164 -7.77 1.17 -8.55
N THR A 165 -7.62 0.49 -9.69
CA THR A 165 -8.72 0.18 -10.62
C THR A 165 -9.19 -1.27 -10.50
N ASP A 166 -8.37 -2.12 -9.90
CA ASP A 166 -8.72 -3.48 -9.51
C ASP A 166 -9.52 -3.48 -8.20
N LEU A 167 -10.14 -4.62 -7.89
CA LEU A 167 -10.95 -4.80 -6.68
C LEU A 167 -10.22 -5.72 -5.69
N PRO A 168 -10.28 -5.43 -4.37
CA PRO A 168 -9.73 -6.34 -3.38
C PRO A 168 -10.51 -7.66 -3.35
N ARG A 169 -9.81 -8.76 -3.10
CA ARG A 169 -10.43 -10.07 -2.92
C ARG A 169 -10.95 -10.20 -1.49
N LEU A 170 -12.24 -9.92 -1.32
CA LEU A 170 -12.89 -9.83 0.00
C LEU A 170 -13.60 -11.12 0.46
N ALA A 171 -13.57 -12.19 -0.33
CA ALA A 171 -14.35 -13.41 -0.06
C ALA A 171 -14.03 -14.08 1.28
N SER A 172 -12.82 -13.86 1.82
CA SER A 172 -12.34 -14.44 3.08
C SER A 172 -12.33 -13.44 4.24
N VAL A 173 -12.85 -12.21 4.05
CA VAL A 173 -12.81 -11.17 5.07
C VAL A 173 -13.88 -11.44 6.13
N SER A 174 -13.46 -11.56 7.38
CA SER A 174 -14.34 -11.82 8.53
C SER A 174 -14.88 -10.56 9.21
N ASP A 175 -14.21 -9.42 9.03
CA ASP A 175 -14.51 -8.19 9.77
C ASP A 175 -14.08 -6.93 8.98
N PHE A 176 -14.98 -5.95 8.89
CA PHE A 176 -14.80 -4.65 8.23
C PHE A 176 -14.89 -3.46 9.21
N SER A 177 -15.04 -3.70 10.51
CA SER A 177 -15.27 -2.65 11.50
C SER A 177 -14.12 -1.64 11.56
N LEU A 178 -14.46 -0.36 11.73
CA LEU A 178 -13.49 0.74 11.86
C LEU A 178 -12.49 0.87 10.69
N CYS A 179 -12.73 0.28 9.53
CA CYS A 179 -12.00 0.65 8.32
C CYS A 179 -12.43 2.06 7.88
N LEU A 180 -11.51 2.90 7.40
CA LEU A 180 -11.92 4.19 6.79
C LEU A 180 -12.91 3.93 5.65
N PRO A 181 -13.77 4.91 5.29
CA PRO A 181 -14.73 4.67 4.25
C PRO A 181 -13.95 4.46 2.95
N ILE A 182 -13.92 3.22 2.47
CA ILE A 182 -13.62 2.90 1.09
C ILE A 182 -14.76 3.44 0.16
N VAL A 183 -15.65 4.29 0.69
CA VAL A 183 -17.00 4.54 0.21
C VAL A 183 -17.11 5.62 -0.87
N PRO A 184 -16.23 6.64 -1.05
CA PRO A 184 -16.41 7.57 -2.16
C PRO A 184 -15.77 7.13 -3.49
N VAL A 185 -14.94 6.08 -3.52
CA VAL A 185 -14.12 5.76 -4.73
C VAL A 185 -14.27 4.31 -5.21
N LEU A 186 -14.87 3.42 -4.42
CA LEU A 186 -15.15 2.07 -4.89
C LEU A 186 -16.25 2.04 -5.96
N PRO A 187 -16.17 1.10 -6.92
CA PRO A 187 -17.29 0.74 -7.78
C PRO A 187 -18.53 0.44 -6.92
N GLU A 188 -19.70 0.85 -7.40
CA GLU A 188 -20.99 0.74 -6.69
C GLU A 188 -21.24 -0.69 -6.17
N THR A 189 -20.80 -1.70 -6.91
CA THR A 189 -20.87 -3.12 -6.53
C THR A 189 -20.12 -3.44 -5.23
N LEU A 190 -18.97 -2.82 -4.98
CA LEU A 190 -18.20 -3.03 -3.74
C LEU A 190 -18.73 -2.17 -2.59
N ARG A 191 -19.32 -1.00 -2.88
CA ARG A 191 -20.03 -0.19 -1.88
C ARG A 191 -21.24 -0.92 -1.32
N LEU A 192 -21.97 -1.63 -2.15
CA LEU A 192 -23.11 -2.45 -1.71
C LEU A 192 -22.63 -3.60 -0.80
N THR A 193 -21.55 -4.28 -1.17
CA THR A 193 -20.97 -5.36 -0.35
C THR A 193 -20.47 -4.86 0.99
N ILE A 194 -19.69 -3.76 1.04
CA ILE A 194 -19.14 -3.25 2.31
C ILE A 194 -20.21 -2.51 3.12
N GLY A 195 -21.13 -1.80 2.47
CA GLY A 195 -22.22 -1.08 3.12
C GLY A 195 -23.18 -1.98 3.88
N THR A 196 -23.35 -3.24 3.47
CA THR A 196 -24.11 -4.23 4.24
C THR A 196 -23.40 -4.74 5.50
N TYR A 197 -22.08 -4.52 5.63
CA TYR A 197 -21.28 -4.92 6.80
C TYR A 197 -20.94 -3.74 7.73
N LEU A 198 -21.38 -2.52 7.40
CA LEU A 198 -21.20 -1.29 8.20
C LEU A 198 -22.48 -0.86 8.95
N LEU A 199 -23.53 -1.70 8.92
CA LEU A 199 -24.76 -1.59 9.72
C LEU A 199 -24.72 -2.62 10.86
#